data_AF-A0A7W5IF66-F1
#
_entry.id   AF-A0A7W5IF66-F1
#
_cell.length_a   1.000
_cell.length_b   1.000
_cell.length_c   1.000
_cell.angle_alpha   90.00
_cell.angle_beta   90.00
_cell.angle_gamma   90.00
#
_symmetry.space_group_name_H-M   'P 1'
#
loop_
_entity.id
_entity.type
_entity.pdbx_description
1 polymer ?
#
loop_
_entity_poly.entity_id
_entity_poly.type
_entity_poly.pdbx_seq_one_letter_code
_entity_poly.pdbx_strand_id
1 'polypeptide(L)'
;MDQAASDAPISSTIDIVGAGGNEFSSFSHTLPDGRVCCVQVLAGGSVALHVDGEAQALLSARFDTAHVSIDNPGDAQSIGRQPPEIFLPLLAEYFARPAQVSTIEITLPVNRAWAVDAVRNGIFDEIEETSGGCRLRCRRASFWQHPAMWLRTTPSRGFAQRYTLTNHHRHPVRPPKPRGVVYERQLPHLDLMFSLRTIQGEQDLELFNRWMNLPNVAKVWDQADDTMTHARFLADQEADPHTQTLFGCFNGEPFAYFEVYWVKEDRLSPFCNAGDYDRGIHILVGNRRHQGPAKLEAWLRSLFHYVFLDEPRTQTIYGEPRIDNARWIDYMQEQGGVKQKEFDFPHKRAALVSLARETYFEHFGPR
;
A
#
# COMPACT_ATOMS: atom_id res chain seq x y z
N MET A 1 -52.79 -16.61 28.52
CA MET A 1 -51.91 -15.42 28.46
C MET A 1 -50.48 -15.94 28.35
N ASP A 2 -50.05 -16.47 27.22
CA ASP A 2 -50.14 -15.96 25.85
C ASP A 2 -49.34 -14.65 25.70
N GLN A 3 -48.07 -14.76 25.29
CA GLN A 3 -47.65 -14.30 23.96
C GLN A 3 -46.18 -14.67 23.70
N ALA A 4 -46.00 -15.46 22.66
CA ALA A 4 -44.73 -15.67 21.98
C ALA A 4 -44.32 -14.38 21.26
N ALA A 5 -43.09 -13.92 21.48
CA ALA A 5 -42.47 -12.90 20.66
C ALA A 5 -41.80 -13.58 19.46
N SER A 6 -42.33 -13.28 18.29
CA SER A 6 -41.87 -13.71 16.97
C SER A 6 -40.52 -13.07 16.63
N ASP A 7 -39.48 -13.89 16.49
CA ASP A 7 -38.23 -13.49 15.84
C ASP A 7 -38.45 -13.35 14.32
N ALA A 8 -38.60 -12.11 13.86
CA ALA A 8 -38.46 -11.78 12.44
C ALA A 8 -36.99 -11.45 12.16
N PRO A 9 -36.39 -11.96 11.07
CA PRO A 9 -35.02 -11.61 10.72
C PRO A 9 -34.96 -10.13 10.30
N ILE A 10 -34.10 -9.38 10.97
CA ILE A 10 -33.73 -8.01 10.59
C ILE A 10 -32.95 -8.12 9.28
N SER A 11 -33.63 -7.82 8.16
CA SER A 11 -32.99 -7.52 6.89
C SER A 11 -32.13 -6.27 7.07
N SER A 12 -30.82 -6.46 7.27
CA SER A 12 -29.85 -5.37 7.27
C SER A 12 -29.52 -5.05 5.82
N THR A 13 -30.28 -4.10 5.26
CA THR A 13 -29.87 -3.46 4.01
C THR A 13 -28.68 -2.58 4.34
N ILE A 14 -27.51 -2.89 3.80
CA ILE A 14 -26.33 -2.04 3.91
C ILE A 14 -26.61 -0.79 3.08
N ASP A 15 -26.83 0.34 3.75
CA ASP A 15 -26.90 1.64 3.10
C ASP A 15 -25.54 1.95 2.49
N ILE A 16 -25.45 1.81 1.16
CA ILE A 16 -24.37 2.36 0.36
C ILE A 16 -24.46 3.88 0.53
N VAL A 17 -23.56 4.45 1.34
CA VAL A 17 -23.42 5.90 1.49
C VAL A 17 -23.01 6.49 0.14
N GLY A 18 -24.00 7.03 -0.59
CA GLY A 18 -23.83 7.65 -1.91
C GLY A 18 -25.01 7.49 -2.87
N ALA A 19 -26.25 7.27 -2.42
CA ALA A 19 -27.40 7.17 -3.32
C ALA A 19 -27.91 8.57 -3.73
N GLY A 20 -27.33 9.13 -4.79
CA GLY A 20 -27.78 10.41 -5.37
C GLY A 20 -27.31 10.75 -6.80
N GLY A 21 -26.54 9.89 -7.48
CA GLY A 21 -26.10 10.13 -8.86
C GLY A 21 -25.36 8.94 -9.48
N ASN A 22 -25.38 8.84 -10.81
CA ASN A 22 -24.53 7.92 -11.58
C ASN A 22 -23.08 8.44 -11.59
N GLU A 23 -22.40 8.34 -10.46
CA GLU A 23 -21.04 8.89 -10.29
C GLU A 23 -19.96 7.89 -10.71
N PHE A 24 -18.91 8.41 -11.33
CA PHE A 24 -17.70 7.64 -11.58
C PHE A 24 -16.94 7.47 -10.27
N SER A 25 -16.41 6.26 -10.06
CA SER A 25 -15.45 6.01 -9.00
C SER A 25 -14.25 6.93 -9.16
N SER A 26 -13.67 7.34 -8.04
CA SER A 26 -12.41 8.08 -8.03
C SER A 26 -11.20 7.21 -8.45
N PHE A 27 -11.39 5.89 -8.55
CA PHE A 27 -10.38 4.95 -9.00
C PHE A 27 -10.42 4.78 -10.52
N SER A 28 -9.24 4.88 -11.14
CA SER A 28 -9.01 4.59 -12.54
C SER A 28 -7.67 3.88 -12.72
N HIS A 29 -7.50 3.20 -13.85
CA HIS A 29 -6.26 2.53 -14.21
C HIS A 29 -5.94 2.78 -15.68
N THR A 30 -4.69 3.13 -16.00
CA THR A 30 -4.23 3.25 -17.38
C THR A 30 -3.52 1.97 -17.78
N LEU A 31 -4.04 1.30 -18.82
CA LEU A 31 -3.46 0.10 -19.40
C LEU A 31 -2.11 0.40 -20.08
N PRO A 32 -1.26 -0.62 -20.32
CA PRO A 32 0.03 -0.43 -20.99
C PRO A 32 -0.07 0.19 -22.40
N ASP A 33 -1.21 0.06 -23.07
CA ASP A 33 -1.48 0.64 -24.38
C ASP A 33 -2.08 2.06 -24.31
N GLY A 34 -2.15 2.65 -23.12
CA GLY A 34 -2.59 4.03 -22.88
C GLY A 34 -4.10 4.18 -22.64
N ARG A 35 -4.88 3.11 -22.79
CA ARG A 35 -6.32 3.14 -22.58
C ARG A 35 -6.68 3.27 -21.11
N VAL A 36 -7.76 3.98 -20.78
CA VAL A 36 -8.15 4.26 -19.39
C VAL A 36 -9.37 3.45 -18.99
N CYS A 37 -9.23 2.70 -17.91
CA CYS A 37 -10.28 1.92 -17.28
C CYS A 37 -10.84 2.68 -16.08
N CYS A 38 -12.16 2.74 -15.97
CA CYS A 38 -12.85 3.28 -14.80
C CYS A 38 -14.15 2.52 -14.56
N VAL A 39 -14.74 2.74 -13.38
CA VAL A 39 -16.04 2.17 -13.05
C VAL A 39 -17.02 3.27 -12.69
N GLN A 40 -18.28 3.08 -13.08
CA GLN A 40 -19.40 3.94 -12.73
C GLN A 40 -20.33 3.17 -11.81
N VAL A 41 -20.58 3.70 -10.62
CA VAL A 41 -21.55 3.11 -9.68
C VAL A 41 -22.94 3.63 -10.05
N LEU A 42 -23.85 2.71 -10.34
CA LEU A 42 -25.19 3.01 -10.81
C LEU A 42 -26.22 2.87 -9.68
N ALA A 43 -27.39 3.48 -9.89
CA ALA A 43 -28.53 3.32 -9.00
C ALA A 43 -28.86 1.82 -8.82
N GLY A 44 -29.01 1.38 -7.56
CA GLY A 44 -29.25 -0.02 -7.21
C GLY A 44 -27.99 -0.87 -7.02
N GLY A 45 -26.80 -0.26 -7.01
CA GLY A 45 -25.54 -0.94 -6.66
C GLY A 45 -24.88 -1.73 -7.79
N SER A 46 -25.46 -1.70 -8.99
CA SER A 46 -24.80 -2.20 -10.20
C SER A 46 -23.61 -1.31 -10.58
N VAL A 47 -22.62 -1.88 -11.25
CA VAL A 47 -21.42 -1.16 -11.68
C VAL A 47 -21.20 -1.33 -13.17
N ALA A 48 -21.07 -0.23 -13.89
CA ALA A 48 -20.62 -0.27 -15.27
C ALA A 48 -19.09 -0.17 -15.33
N LEU A 49 -18.45 -1.10 -16.02
CA LEU A 49 -17.03 -1.07 -16.30
C LEU A 49 -16.80 -0.40 -17.66
N HIS A 50 -15.96 0.63 -17.69
CA HIS A 50 -15.64 1.39 -18.89
C HIS A 50 -14.16 1.25 -19.26
N VAL A 51 -13.88 1.22 -20.56
CA VAL A 51 -12.54 1.34 -21.15
C VAL A 51 -12.61 2.40 -22.23
N ASP A 52 -11.79 3.45 -22.13
CA ASP A 52 -11.81 4.64 -22.99
C ASP A 52 -13.20 5.29 -23.12
N GLY A 53 -13.94 5.29 -22.01
CA GLY A 53 -15.30 5.83 -21.94
C GLY A 53 -16.38 4.87 -22.48
N GLU A 54 -16.01 3.81 -23.20
CA GLU A 54 -16.96 2.82 -23.70
C GLU A 54 -17.28 1.76 -22.64
N ALA A 55 -18.57 1.54 -22.37
CA ALA A 55 -19.03 0.52 -21.44
C ALA A 55 -18.72 -0.89 -21.99
N GLN A 56 -17.88 -1.63 -21.26
CA GLN A 56 -17.48 -3.00 -21.58
C GLN A 56 -18.37 -4.04 -20.92
N ALA A 57 -18.92 -3.71 -19.75
CA ALA A 57 -19.78 -4.62 -18.99
C ALA A 57 -20.70 -3.84 -18.04
N LEU A 58 -21.90 -4.36 -17.83
CA LEU A 58 -22.79 -3.97 -16.75
C LEU A 58 -22.82 -5.10 -15.73
N LEU A 59 -22.30 -4.84 -14.53
CA LEU A 59 -22.06 -5.83 -13.50
C LEU A 59 -23.09 -5.66 -12.37
N SER A 60 -23.77 -6.74 -12.02
CA SER A 60 -24.74 -6.75 -10.92
C SER A 60 -24.06 -7.25 -9.66
N ALA A 61 -23.83 -6.36 -8.69
CA ALA A 61 -23.22 -6.70 -7.41
C ALA A 61 -24.28 -7.04 -6.35
N ARG A 62 -24.02 -8.09 -5.58
CA ARG A 62 -24.79 -8.49 -4.40
C ARG A 62 -23.86 -8.57 -3.20
N PHE A 63 -24.30 -8.06 -2.06
CA PHE A 63 -23.52 -7.99 -0.84
C PHE A 63 -24.05 -9.00 0.19
N ASP A 64 -23.15 -9.77 0.78
CA ASP A 64 -23.39 -10.60 1.96
C ASP A 64 -22.27 -10.35 2.95
N THR A 65 -22.57 -9.72 4.09
CA THR A 65 -21.60 -9.44 5.17
C THR A 65 -20.27 -8.86 4.66
N ALA A 66 -19.24 -9.69 4.50
CA ALA A 66 -17.89 -9.32 4.05
C ALA A 66 -17.58 -9.71 2.59
N HIS A 67 -18.57 -10.22 1.87
CA HIS A 67 -18.45 -10.81 0.56
C HIS A 67 -19.28 -10.04 -0.48
N VAL A 68 -18.70 -9.83 -1.66
CA VAL A 68 -19.40 -9.28 -2.81
C VAL A 68 -19.41 -10.31 -3.93
N SER A 69 -20.60 -10.74 -4.36
CA SER A 69 -20.78 -11.55 -5.56
C SER A 69 -21.20 -10.66 -6.72
N ILE A 70 -20.51 -10.79 -7.85
CA ILE A 70 -20.76 -9.98 -9.04
C ILE A 70 -21.03 -10.91 -10.22
N ASP A 71 -22.15 -10.69 -10.90
CA ASP A 71 -22.47 -11.39 -12.14
C ASP A 71 -22.49 -10.41 -13.32
N ASN A 72 -21.94 -10.85 -14.46
CA ASN A 72 -22.15 -10.16 -15.73
C ASN A 72 -23.23 -10.90 -16.55
N PRO A 73 -24.48 -10.41 -16.60
CA PRO A 73 -25.52 -11.01 -17.43
C PRO A 73 -25.35 -10.74 -18.94
N GLY A 74 -24.39 -9.89 -19.34
CA GLY A 74 -24.19 -9.42 -20.71
C GLY A 74 -23.29 -10.30 -21.59
N ASP A 75 -23.04 -9.81 -22.83
CA ASP A 75 -22.31 -10.55 -23.87
C ASP A 75 -20.83 -10.80 -23.53
N ALA A 76 -20.42 -12.05 -23.72
CA ALA A 76 -19.09 -12.60 -23.45
C ALA A 76 -17.96 -11.93 -24.23
N GLN A 77 -18.26 -11.37 -25.40
CA GLN A 77 -17.23 -10.98 -26.35
C GLN A 77 -16.45 -9.71 -25.95
N SER A 78 -17.03 -8.82 -25.13
CA SER A 78 -16.36 -7.57 -24.78
C SER A 78 -15.23 -7.78 -23.76
N ILE A 79 -15.47 -8.53 -22.68
CA ILE A 79 -14.49 -8.73 -21.60
C ILE A 79 -13.32 -9.60 -22.04
N GLY A 80 -13.58 -10.70 -22.74
CA GLY A 80 -12.53 -11.66 -23.12
C GLY A 80 -11.48 -11.10 -24.08
N ARG A 81 -11.73 -9.93 -24.69
CA ARG A 81 -10.78 -9.20 -25.56
C ARG A 81 -9.93 -8.18 -24.82
N GLN A 82 -10.31 -7.85 -23.58
CA GLN A 82 -9.61 -6.89 -22.75
C GLN A 82 -8.59 -7.60 -21.84
N PRO A 83 -7.50 -6.92 -21.45
CA PRO A 83 -6.60 -7.45 -20.45
C PRO A 83 -7.29 -7.49 -19.06
N PRO A 84 -7.00 -8.47 -18.19
CA PRO A 84 -7.65 -8.58 -16.87
C PRO A 84 -7.56 -7.34 -15.97
N GLU A 85 -6.55 -6.50 -16.18
CA GLU A 85 -6.28 -5.25 -15.46
C GLU A 85 -7.44 -4.24 -15.52
N ILE A 86 -8.37 -4.39 -16.48
CA ILE A 86 -9.61 -3.58 -16.52
C ILE A 86 -10.42 -3.69 -15.23
N PHE A 87 -10.26 -4.77 -14.44
CA PHE A 87 -10.98 -4.96 -13.18
C PHE A 87 -10.33 -4.26 -11.98
N LEU A 88 -9.11 -3.71 -12.11
CA LEU A 88 -8.44 -3.05 -10.98
C LEU A 88 -9.24 -1.88 -10.38
N PRO A 89 -9.88 -0.99 -11.16
CA PRO A 89 -10.73 0.06 -10.60
C PRO A 89 -11.96 -0.48 -9.86
N LEU A 90 -12.55 -1.57 -10.35
CA LEU A 90 -13.69 -2.23 -9.68
C LEU A 90 -13.28 -2.79 -8.31
N LEU A 91 -12.16 -3.53 -8.28
CA LEU A 91 -11.62 -4.10 -7.05
C LEU A 91 -11.22 -2.97 -6.08
N ALA A 92 -10.64 -1.88 -6.59
CA ALA A 92 -10.32 -0.70 -5.79
C ALA A 92 -11.57 -0.04 -5.20
N GLU A 93 -12.65 0.08 -5.96
CA GLU A 93 -13.90 0.65 -5.47
C GLU A 93 -14.44 -0.13 -4.26
N TYR A 94 -14.42 -1.46 -4.31
CA TYR A 94 -14.95 -2.30 -3.24
C TYR A 94 -13.97 -2.60 -2.10
N PHE A 95 -12.66 -2.51 -2.33
CA PHE A 95 -11.66 -2.73 -1.29
C PHE A 95 -11.15 -1.44 -0.67
N ALA A 96 -11.21 -0.28 -1.33
CA ALA A 96 -10.81 1.00 -0.72
C ALA A 96 -12.01 1.76 -0.14
N ARG A 97 -13.22 1.23 -0.30
CA ARG A 97 -14.48 1.71 0.29
C ARG A 97 -15.22 0.48 0.83
N PRO A 98 -16.17 0.65 1.75
CA PRO A 98 -16.37 -0.14 3.00
C PRO A 98 -15.24 -1.03 3.58
N ALA A 99 -14.93 -0.84 4.88
CA ALA A 99 -13.94 -1.63 5.64
C ALA A 99 -14.30 -3.12 5.86
N GLN A 100 -15.50 -3.56 5.47
CA GLN A 100 -16.00 -4.91 5.75
C GLN A 100 -15.79 -5.90 4.60
N VAL A 101 -15.59 -5.44 3.36
CA VAL A 101 -15.40 -6.34 2.22
C VAL A 101 -14.01 -6.97 2.28
N SER A 102 -13.97 -8.29 2.45
CA SER A 102 -12.77 -9.11 2.50
C SER A 102 -12.58 -9.95 1.23
N THR A 103 -13.66 -10.23 0.50
CA THR A 103 -13.63 -11.08 -0.70
C THR A 103 -14.61 -10.58 -1.76
N ILE A 104 -14.19 -10.59 -3.01
CA ILE A 104 -15.04 -10.37 -4.18
C ILE A 104 -14.99 -11.63 -5.05
N GLU A 105 -16.15 -12.13 -5.45
CA GLU A 105 -16.28 -13.16 -6.48
C GLU A 105 -16.98 -12.59 -7.71
N ILE A 106 -16.45 -12.87 -8.90
CA ILE A 106 -17.00 -12.41 -10.15
C ILE A 106 -17.20 -13.61 -11.08
N THR A 107 -18.44 -13.83 -11.53
CA THR A 107 -18.74 -14.83 -12.56
C THR A 107 -18.71 -14.15 -13.93
N LEU A 108 -17.78 -14.57 -14.78
CA LEU A 108 -17.56 -13.98 -16.09
C LEU A 108 -17.69 -15.03 -17.21
N PRO A 109 -18.34 -14.70 -18.33
CA PRO A 109 -18.39 -15.56 -19.51
C PRO A 109 -17.08 -15.53 -20.32
N VAL A 110 -15.96 -15.82 -19.67
CA VAL A 110 -14.62 -15.86 -20.27
C VAL A 110 -14.12 -17.29 -20.39
N ASN A 111 -13.15 -17.51 -21.29
CA ASN A 111 -12.48 -18.81 -21.37
C ASN A 111 -11.46 -18.99 -20.23
N ARG A 112 -11.09 -20.25 -19.98
CA ARG A 112 -10.13 -20.63 -18.96
C ARG A 112 -8.74 -19.98 -19.12
N ALA A 113 -8.27 -19.78 -20.35
CA ALA A 113 -6.96 -19.19 -20.59
C ALA A 113 -6.89 -17.75 -20.09
N TRP A 114 -7.91 -16.94 -20.41
CA TRP A 114 -8.06 -15.58 -19.90
C TRP A 114 -8.10 -15.56 -18.37
N ALA A 115 -8.89 -16.46 -17.76
CA ALA A 115 -9.02 -16.53 -16.30
C ALA A 115 -7.71 -16.95 -15.61
N VAL A 116 -6.93 -17.85 -16.21
CA VAL A 116 -5.58 -18.19 -15.74
C VAL A 116 -4.64 -16.99 -15.84
N ASP A 117 -4.68 -16.22 -16.93
CA ASP A 117 -3.87 -15.00 -17.07
C ASP A 117 -4.26 -13.97 -16.00
N ALA A 118 -5.55 -13.83 -15.70
CA ALA A 118 -6.04 -12.94 -14.65
C ALA A 118 -5.48 -13.31 -13.26
N VAL A 119 -5.40 -14.61 -12.94
CA VAL A 119 -4.79 -15.09 -11.69
C VAL A 119 -3.27 -14.95 -11.69
N ARG A 120 -2.61 -15.30 -12.81
CA ARG A 120 -1.15 -15.19 -12.93
C ARG A 120 -0.64 -13.76 -12.82
N ASN A 121 -1.43 -12.78 -13.25
CA ASN A 121 -1.11 -11.36 -13.11
C ASN A 121 -1.52 -10.79 -11.74
N GLY A 122 -2.15 -11.58 -10.87
CA GLY A 122 -2.51 -11.17 -9.51
C GLY A 122 -3.71 -10.22 -9.43
N ILE A 123 -4.57 -10.21 -10.45
CA ILE A 123 -5.85 -9.48 -10.43
C ILE A 123 -6.86 -10.24 -9.57
N PHE A 124 -6.87 -11.57 -9.73
CA PHE A 124 -7.62 -12.52 -8.93
C PHE A 124 -6.64 -13.53 -8.31
N ASP A 125 -7.07 -14.26 -7.28
CA ASP A 125 -6.25 -15.28 -6.62
C ASP A 125 -6.78 -16.70 -6.80
N GLU A 126 -8.03 -16.87 -7.23
CA GLU A 126 -8.61 -18.19 -7.53
C GLU A 126 -9.48 -18.17 -8.78
N ILE A 127 -9.59 -19.36 -9.38
CA ILE A 127 -10.38 -19.65 -10.57
C ILE A 127 -11.16 -20.95 -10.34
N GLU A 128 -12.46 -20.91 -10.64
CA GLU A 128 -13.35 -22.07 -10.72
C GLU A 128 -14.05 -22.07 -12.09
N GLU A 129 -13.99 -23.19 -12.82
CA GLU A 129 -14.71 -23.34 -14.09
C GLU A 129 -16.20 -23.57 -13.84
N THR A 130 -17.04 -22.92 -14.64
CA THR A 130 -18.51 -23.01 -14.55
C THR A 130 -19.08 -23.40 -15.91
N SER A 131 -20.36 -23.76 -15.95
CA SER A 131 -21.03 -24.12 -17.22
C SER A 131 -21.09 -22.99 -18.25
N GLY A 132 -20.93 -21.73 -17.83
CA GLY A 132 -21.05 -20.54 -18.68
C GLY A 132 -19.78 -19.68 -18.77
N GLY A 133 -18.64 -20.13 -18.21
CA GLY A 133 -17.41 -19.34 -18.15
C GLY A 133 -16.58 -19.67 -16.91
N CYS A 134 -16.02 -18.66 -16.26
CA CYS A 134 -15.21 -18.84 -15.05
C CYS A 134 -15.72 -17.95 -13.91
N ARG A 135 -15.72 -18.49 -12.69
CA ARG A 135 -15.84 -17.73 -11.46
C ARG A 135 -14.43 -17.42 -10.95
N LEU A 136 -14.18 -16.15 -10.68
CA LEU A 136 -12.90 -15.63 -10.23
C LEU A 136 -13.07 -15.04 -8.85
N ARG A 137 -12.13 -15.31 -7.94
CA ARG A 137 -12.13 -14.75 -6.58
C ARG A 137 -10.94 -13.83 -6.40
N CYS A 138 -11.14 -12.73 -5.71
CA CYS A 138 -10.08 -11.86 -5.24
C CYS A 138 -10.30 -11.60 -3.75
N ARG A 139 -9.32 -11.91 -2.92
CA ARG A 139 -9.27 -11.48 -1.53
C ARG A 139 -8.71 -10.07 -1.43
N ARG A 140 -9.17 -9.33 -0.44
CA ARG A 140 -8.64 -8.00 -0.10
C ARG A 140 -7.12 -8.01 0.07
N ALA A 141 -6.60 -9.00 0.79
CA ALA A 141 -5.16 -9.17 1.02
C ALA A 141 -4.37 -9.37 -0.28
N SER A 142 -4.95 -10.04 -1.28
CA SER A 142 -4.35 -10.24 -2.61
C SER A 142 -4.37 -8.96 -3.43
N PHE A 143 -5.51 -8.25 -3.45
CA PHE A 143 -5.66 -6.98 -4.16
C PHE A 143 -4.61 -5.94 -3.73
N TRP A 144 -4.42 -5.77 -2.41
CA TRP A 144 -3.43 -4.84 -1.89
C TRP A 144 -1.98 -5.28 -2.15
N GLN A 145 -1.73 -6.46 -2.70
CA GLN A 145 -0.38 -6.84 -3.13
C GLN A 145 -0.11 -6.51 -4.61
N HIS A 146 -1.12 -6.07 -5.36
CA HIS A 146 -0.96 -5.72 -6.77
C HIS A 146 -0.42 -4.28 -6.92
N PRO A 147 0.74 -4.07 -7.59
CA PRO A 147 1.42 -2.77 -7.56
C PRO A 147 0.83 -1.72 -8.51
N ALA A 148 0.12 -2.13 -9.57
CA ALA A 148 -0.14 -1.27 -10.73
C ALA A 148 -0.99 -0.02 -10.46
N MET A 149 -1.80 -0.04 -9.39
CA MET A 149 -2.61 1.12 -9.01
C MET A 149 -1.80 2.16 -8.20
N TRP A 150 -0.73 1.72 -7.53
CA TRP A 150 -0.12 2.47 -6.43
C TRP A 150 1.29 2.94 -6.75
N LEU A 151 2.10 2.07 -7.36
CA LEU A 151 3.47 2.42 -7.72
C LEU A 151 3.46 3.34 -8.94
N ARG A 152 4.35 4.33 -8.91
CA ARG A 152 4.59 5.27 -10.02
C ARG A 152 5.94 5.04 -10.69
N THR A 153 6.70 4.07 -10.19
CA THR A 153 7.99 3.61 -10.73
C THR A 153 8.00 2.09 -10.83
N THR A 154 8.91 1.55 -11.64
CA THR A 154 9.07 0.09 -11.76
C THR A 154 9.54 -0.50 -10.43
N PRO A 155 8.82 -1.50 -9.85
CA PRO A 155 9.25 -2.17 -8.63
C PRO A 155 10.57 -2.93 -8.83
N SER A 156 11.34 -3.10 -7.77
CA SER A 156 12.66 -3.75 -7.79
C SER A 156 12.63 -5.24 -8.14
N ARG A 157 11.46 -5.89 -8.08
CA ARG A 157 11.30 -7.35 -8.28
C ARG A 157 11.93 -7.89 -9.57
N GLY A 158 12.00 -7.06 -10.62
CA GLY A 158 12.56 -7.43 -11.92
C GLY A 158 14.09 -7.36 -11.98
N PHE A 159 14.76 -6.80 -10.96
CA PHE A 159 16.20 -6.68 -10.91
C PHE A 159 16.87 -8.04 -10.66
N ALA A 160 17.76 -8.44 -11.57
CA ALA A 160 18.41 -9.73 -11.52
C ALA A 160 19.29 -9.88 -10.27
N GLN A 161 19.04 -10.94 -9.50
CA GLN A 161 19.73 -11.21 -8.25
C GLN A 161 21.19 -11.59 -8.50
N ARG A 162 22.10 -10.78 -7.97
CA ARG A 162 23.54 -11.04 -7.84
C ARG A 162 23.94 -10.68 -6.42
N TYR A 163 25.00 -11.27 -5.88
CA TYR A 163 25.47 -10.96 -4.53
C TYR A 163 26.73 -10.10 -4.56
N THR A 164 26.88 -9.29 -3.52
CA THR A 164 28.09 -8.52 -3.20
C THR A 164 28.42 -8.68 -1.72
N LEU A 165 29.55 -8.13 -1.29
CA LEU A 165 29.99 -8.07 0.10
C LEU A 165 30.31 -6.60 0.44
N THR A 166 29.58 -6.01 1.38
CA THR A 166 29.87 -4.67 1.94
C THR A 166 29.95 -4.77 3.45
N ASN A 167 30.94 -4.13 4.09
CA ASN A 167 31.11 -4.15 5.55
C ASN A 167 31.01 -5.56 6.20
N HIS A 168 31.51 -6.60 5.52
CA HIS A 168 31.40 -8.01 5.93
C HIS A 168 29.98 -8.64 5.88
N HIS A 169 28.99 -7.94 5.33
CA HIS A 169 27.66 -8.45 5.05
C HIS A 169 27.57 -8.92 3.59
N ARG A 170 27.21 -10.20 3.38
CA ARG A 170 26.89 -10.73 2.05
C ARG A 170 25.41 -10.51 1.78
N HIS A 171 25.09 -9.75 0.74
CA HIS A 171 23.71 -9.36 0.41
C HIS A 171 23.51 -9.21 -1.10
N PRO A 172 22.26 -9.19 -1.60
CA PRO A 172 21.99 -8.89 -3.00
C PRO A 172 22.48 -7.50 -3.40
N VAL A 173 22.98 -7.36 -4.63
CA VAL A 173 23.16 -6.05 -5.27
C VAL A 173 21.79 -5.39 -5.36
N ARG A 174 21.71 -4.14 -4.90
CA ARG A 174 20.46 -3.38 -4.86
C ARG A 174 20.21 -2.68 -6.20
N PRO A 175 18.94 -2.54 -6.63
CA PRO A 175 18.62 -1.82 -7.85
C PRO A 175 19.02 -0.34 -7.73
N PRO A 176 19.19 0.37 -8.85
CA PRO A 176 19.24 1.83 -8.85
C PRO A 176 17.99 2.42 -8.19
N LYS A 177 18.17 3.54 -7.49
CA LYS A 177 17.08 4.24 -6.81
C LYS A 177 16.12 4.86 -7.83
N PRO A 178 14.80 4.74 -7.61
CA PRO A 178 13.83 5.50 -8.38
C PRO A 178 13.99 7.02 -8.15
N ARG A 179 13.36 7.84 -8.99
CA ARG A 179 13.32 9.31 -8.83
C ARG A 179 11.90 9.83 -9.00
N GLY A 180 11.57 10.89 -8.27
CA GLY A 180 10.26 11.53 -8.34
C GLY A 180 9.23 10.83 -7.45
N VAL A 181 7.96 10.89 -7.82
CA VAL A 181 6.88 10.20 -7.11
C VAL A 181 7.01 8.70 -7.35
N VAL A 182 7.11 7.91 -6.28
CA VAL A 182 7.28 6.45 -6.33
C VAL A 182 6.02 5.70 -5.94
N TYR A 183 5.15 6.34 -5.16
CA TYR A 183 3.91 5.78 -4.67
C TYR A 183 2.84 6.87 -4.55
N GLU A 184 1.61 6.52 -4.87
CA GLU A 184 0.46 7.40 -4.71
C GLU A 184 -0.80 6.60 -4.35
N ARG A 185 -1.61 7.13 -3.42
CA ARG A 185 -2.87 6.53 -3.00
C ARG A 185 -3.89 7.60 -2.64
N GLN A 186 -5.06 7.55 -3.25
CA GLN A 186 -6.21 8.33 -2.79
C GLN A 186 -6.70 7.79 -1.45
N LEU A 187 -7.09 8.69 -0.55
CA LEU A 187 -7.65 8.38 0.76
C LEU A 187 -9.08 8.92 0.81
N PRO A 188 -10.08 8.18 0.28
CA PRO A 188 -11.43 8.70 0.12
C PRO A 188 -12.05 9.22 1.42
N HIS A 189 -11.81 8.53 2.53
CA HIS A 189 -12.32 8.91 3.86
C HIS A 189 -11.70 10.18 4.45
N LEU A 190 -10.61 10.69 3.86
CA LEU A 190 -9.97 11.94 4.25
C LEU A 190 -10.06 13.03 3.17
N ASP A 191 -10.54 12.70 1.98
CA ASP A 191 -10.47 13.56 0.79
C ASP A 191 -9.05 14.08 0.53
N LEU A 192 -8.07 13.18 0.59
CA LEU A 192 -6.65 13.50 0.40
C LEU A 192 -5.98 12.54 -0.57
N MET A 193 -5.03 13.07 -1.35
CA MET A 193 -4.03 12.28 -2.05
C MET A 193 -2.79 12.15 -1.16
N PHE A 194 -2.40 10.92 -0.81
CA PHE A 194 -1.11 10.66 -0.20
C PHE A 194 -0.11 10.20 -1.26
N SER A 195 1.11 10.72 -1.21
CA SER A 195 2.19 10.25 -2.07
C SER A 195 3.52 10.14 -1.32
N LEU A 196 4.38 9.26 -1.84
CA LEU A 196 5.80 9.21 -1.48
C LEU A 196 6.59 9.67 -2.70
N ARG A 197 7.54 10.57 -2.49
CA ARG A 197 8.50 10.98 -3.51
C ARG A 197 9.92 10.92 -2.99
N THR A 198 10.87 10.65 -3.87
CA THR A 198 12.29 10.74 -3.53
C THR A 198 12.69 12.19 -3.30
N ILE A 199 13.64 12.37 -2.38
CA ILE A 199 14.20 13.70 -2.09
C ILE A 199 15.08 14.15 -3.25
N GLN A 200 14.98 15.42 -3.60
CA GLN A 200 15.78 16.08 -4.63
C GLN A 200 16.77 17.01 -3.94
N GLY A 201 18.04 16.59 -3.86
CA GLY A 201 19.10 17.23 -3.05
C GLY A 201 18.99 18.75 -2.89
N GLU A 202 19.27 19.52 -3.94
CA GLU A 202 19.25 21.00 -3.87
C GLU A 202 17.85 21.58 -3.63
N GLN A 203 16.80 21.00 -4.22
CA GLN A 203 15.44 21.54 -4.17
C GLN A 203 14.79 21.38 -2.79
N ASP A 204 15.15 20.30 -2.10
CA ASP A 204 14.56 19.90 -0.82
C ASP A 204 15.45 20.24 0.39
N LEU A 205 16.70 20.66 0.15
CA LEU A 205 17.71 20.90 1.19
C LEU A 205 17.24 21.86 2.28
N GLU A 206 16.65 23.00 1.91
CA GLU A 206 16.19 23.99 2.89
C GLU A 206 15.09 23.42 3.79
N LEU A 207 14.16 22.65 3.22
CA LEU A 207 13.09 22.02 3.97
C LEU A 207 13.61 20.93 4.92
N PHE A 208 14.49 20.07 4.40
CA PHE A 208 15.14 19.03 5.18
C PHE A 208 15.93 19.62 6.35
N ASN A 209 16.76 20.64 6.09
CA ASN A 209 17.57 21.30 7.11
C ASN A 209 16.71 21.94 8.20
N ARG A 210 15.65 22.65 7.83
CA ARG A 210 14.70 23.22 8.78
C ARG A 210 14.06 22.15 9.66
N TRP A 211 13.68 21.00 9.11
CA TRP A 211 13.07 19.91 9.86
C TRP A 211 14.04 19.21 10.81
N MET A 212 15.26 18.92 10.36
CA MET A 212 16.30 18.31 11.20
C MET A 212 16.66 19.20 12.41
N ASN A 213 16.54 20.52 12.26
CA ASN A 213 16.80 21.50 13.31
C ASN A 213 15.59 21.79 14.23
N LEU A 214 14.43 21.14 14.04
CA LEU A 214 13.32 21.28 14.98
C LEU A 214 13.69 20.68 16.35
N PRO A 215 13.44 21.35 17.49
CA PRO A 215 13.90 20.86 18.80
C PRO A 215 13.44 19.44 19.16
N ASN A 216 12.20 19.08 18.79
CA ASN A 216 11.66 17.74 19.03
C ASN A 216 12.26 16.67 18.11
N VAL A 217 12.74 17.07 16.92
CA VAL A 217 13.43 16.18 15.98
C VAL A 217 14.87 16.00 16.43
N ALA A 218 15.59 17.09 16.66
CA ALA A 218 16.99 17.10 17.07
C ALA A 218 17.24 16.22 18.30
N LYS A 219 16.31 16.26 19.28
CA LYS A 219 16.37 15.41 20.48
C LYS A 219 16.38 13.90 20.19
N VAL A 220 15.78 13.45 19.08
CA VAL A 220 15.62 12.03 18.74
C VAL A 220 16.58 11.58 17.66
N TRP A 221 16.78 12.43 16.65
CA TRP A 221 17.60 12.15 15.47
C TRP A 221 19.06 12.52 15.65
N ASP A 222 19.37 13.47 16.54
CA ASP A 222 20.74 13.94 16.83
C ASP A 222 21.50 14.37 15.55
N GLN A 223 20.77 15.03 14.64
CA GLN A 223 21.26 15.49 13.33
C GLN A 223 21.01 16.99 13.12
N ALA A 224 20.81 17.78 14.18
CA ALA A 224 20.74 19.23 14.04
C ALA A 224 22.11 19.77 13.64
N ASP A 225 22.20 20.40 12.47
CA ASP A 225 23.45 20.88 11.89
C ASP A 225 23.15 21.97 10.84
N ASP A 226 24.21 22.55 10.27
CA ASP A 226 24.12 23.54 9.22
C ASP A 226 23.71 22.92 7.86
N THR A 227 23.37 23.82 6.93
CA THR A 227 22.90 23.44 5.60
C THR A 227 23.98 22.72 4.78
N MET A 228 25.26 23.00 5.01
CA MET A 228 26.38 22.36 4.29
C MET A 228 26.52 20.89 4.71
N THR A 229 26.45 20.63 6.01
CA THR A 229 26.46 19.26 6.56
C THR A 229 25.27 18.46 6.03
N HIS A 230 24.07 19.05 6.01
CA HIS A 230 22.89 18.38 5.47
C HIS A 230 22.93 18.16 3.95
N ALA A 231 23.55 19.08 3.19
CA ALA A 231 23.77 18.87 1.76
C ALA A 231 24.65 17.66 1.50
N ARG A 232 25.75 17.52 2.27
CA ARG A 232 26.62 16.35 2.21
C ARG A 232 25.90 15.08 2.62
N PHE A 233 25.13 15.12 3.72
CA PHE A 233 24.33 13.98 4.15
C PHE A 233 23.38 13.49 3.07
N LEU A 234 22.63 14.39 2.42
CA LEU A 234 21.72 14.00 1.33
C LEU A 234 22.47 13.44 0.11
N ALA A 235 23.65 13.97 -0.22
CA ALA A 235 24.49 13.44 -1.29
C ALA A 235 25.02 12.03 -0.97
N ASP A 236 25.46 11.80 0.27
CA ASP A 236 25.91 10.48 0.74
C ASP A 236 24.74 9.47 0.72
N GLN A 237 23.56 9.90 1.20
CA GLN A 237 22.34 9.10 1.17
C GLN A 237 21.86 8.81 -0.26
N GLU A 238 22.09 9.67 -1.25
CA GLU A 238 21.79 9.40 -2.66
C GLU A 238 22.80 8.41 -3.26
N ALA A 239 24.08 8.51 -2.90
CA ALA A 239 25.13 7.62 -3.39
C ALA A 239 25.07 6.20 -2.79
N ASP A 240 24.56 6.04 -1.57
CA ASP A 240 24.56 4.75 -0.88
C ASP A 240 23.38 3.84 -1.32
N PRO A 241 23.59 2.74 -2.07
CA PRO A 241 22.52 1.86 -2.55
C PRO A 241 21.73 1.16 -1.43
N HIS A 242 22.24 1.20 -0.19
CA HIS A 242 21.60 0.64 0.99
C HIS A 242 20.29 1.34 1.37
N THR A 243 20.19 2.66 1.15
CA THR A 243 19.13 3.52 1.69
C THR A 243 18.36 4.28 0.61
N GLN A 244 17.08 4.54 0.85
CA GLN A 244 16.24 5.42 0.05
C GLN A 244 15.63 6.48 0.96
N THR A 245 15.85 7.75 0.63
CA THR A 245 15.21 8.87 1.33
C THR A 245 13.93 9.27 0.60
N LEU A 246 12.87 9.53 1.37
CA LEU A 246 11.55 9.87 0.85
C LEU A 246 10.94 11.03 1.64
N PHE A 247 10.14 11.84 0.95
CA PHE A 247 9.13 12.66 1.58
C PHE A 247 7.75 12.06 1.42
N GLY A 248 7.03 11.97 2.54
CA GLY A 248 5.59 11.79 2.57
C GLY A 248 4.90 13.11 2.29
N CYS A 249 3.95 13.10 1.36
CA CYS A 249 3.20 14.29 0.96
C CYS A 249 1.68 14.06 1.08
N PHE A 250 0.95 15.10 1.45
CA PHE A 250 -0.49 15.17 1.28
C PHE A 250 -0.83 16.25 0.25
N ASN A 251 -1.53 15.90 -0.82
CA ASN A 251 -1.84 16.79 -1.94
C ASN A 251 -0.59 17.52 -2.48
N GLY A 252 0.55 16.83 -2.49
CA GLY A 252 1.85 17.37 -2.92
C GLY A 252 2.62 18.18 -1.86
N GLU A 253 2.03 18.53 -0.72
CA GLU A 253 2.73 19.21 0.39
C GLU A 253 3.52 18.20 1.24
N PRO A 254 4.86 18.28 1.32
CA PRO A 254 5.65 17.42 2.18
C PRO A 254 5.33 17.64 3.67
N PHE A 255 5.23 16.54 4.43
CA PHE A 255 5.02 16.61 5.88
C PHE A 255 5.96 15.75 6.72
N ALA A 256 6.53 14.69 6.14
CA ALA A 256 7.39 13.74 6.84
C ALA A 256 8.56 13.32 5.96
N TYR A 257 9.69 13.03 6.61
CA TYR A 257 10.90 12.45 6.05
C TYR A 257 10.99 10.98 6.46
N PHE A 258 11.31 10.12 5.50
CA PHE A 258 11.51 8.69 5.74
C PHE A 258 12.84 8.22 5.16
N GLU A 259 13.47 7.29 5.85
CA GLU A 259 14.56 6.46 5.32
C GLU A 259 14.04 5.04 5.22
N VAL A 260 14.17 4.42 4.06
CA VAL A 260 13.90 2.99 3.86
C VAL A 260 15.19 2.31 3.46
N TYR A 261 15.66 1.37 4.27
CA TYR A 261 17.00 0.79 4.12
C TYR A 261 16.97 -0.74 4.11
N TRP A 262 18.01 -1.39 3.57
CA TRP A 262 18.08 -2.85 3.50
C TRP A 262 18.75 -3.41 4.74
N VAL A 263 17.98 -4.08 5.60
CA VAL A 263 18.46 -4.45 6.95
C VAL A 263 19.67 -5.38 6.91
N LYS A 264 19.81 -6.20 5.86
CA LYS A 264 20.89 -7.19 5.72
C LYS A 264 22.30 -6.58 5.73
N GLU A 265 22.45 -5.37 5.21
CA GLU A 265 23.70 -4.61 5.17
C GLU A 265 23.71 -3.41 6.14
N ASP A 266 22.70 -3.31 7.01
CA ASP A 266 22.60 -2.27 8.03
C ASP A 266 23.26 -2.67 9.36
N ARG A 267 23.61 -1.66 10.16
CA ARG A 267 24.03 -1.83 11.56
C ARG A 267 23.01 -2.55 12.44
N LEU A 268 21.74 -2.62 12.03
CA LEU A 268 20.67 -3.37 12.70
C LEU A 268 20.80 -4.88 12.46
N SER A 269 21.43 -5.31 11.35
CA SER A 269 21.54 -6.73 10.96
C SER A 269 22.00 -7.66 12.10
N PRO A 270 22.97 -7.31 12.97
CA PRO A 270 23.41 -8.20 14.04
C PRO A 270 22.33 -8.47 15.10
N PHE A 271 21.29 -7.63 15.17
CA PHE A 271 20.24 -7.71 16.17
C PHE A 271 18.96 -8.38 15.67
N CYS A 272 18.83 -8.66 14.39
CA CYS A 272 17.64 -9.31 13.80
C CYS A 272 18.02 -10.38 12.78
N ASN A 273 17.14 -11.36 12.59
CA ASN A 273 17.33 -12.38 11.55
C ASN A 273 16.78 -11.90 10.20
N ALA A 274 17.33 -10.81 9.67
CA ALA A 274 16.86 -10.22 8.43
C ALA A 274 17.16 -11.12 7.22
N GLY A 275 16.13 -11.33 6.41
CA GLY A 275 16.23 -11.90 5.07
C GLY A 275 16.95 -10.95 4.10
N ASP A 276 17.26 -11.47 2.91
CA ASP A 276 18.01 -10.75 1.88
C ASP A 276 17.31 -9.47 1.39
N TYR A 277 15.99 -9.40 1.54
CA TYR A 277 15.15 -8.29 1.06
C TYR A 277 14.40 -7.58 2.18
N ASP A 278 14.63 -7.93 3.45
CA ASP A 278 13.93 -7.26 4.54
C ASP A 278 14.40 -5.80 4.68
N ARG A 279 13.42 -4.93 4.96
CA ARG A 279 13.60 -3.48 4.94
C ARG A 279 13.46 -2.91 6.34
N GLY A 280 14.20 -1.86 6.63
CA GLY A 280 14.06 -1.09 7.85
C GLY A 280 13.58 0.30 7.53
N ILE A 281 13.01 0.98 8.52
CA ILE A 281 12.49 2.34 8.36
C ILE A 281 12.94 3.28 9.49
N HIS A 282 13.28 4.50 9.12
CA HIS A 282 13.31 5.64 10.03
C HIS A 282 12.30 6.70 9.61
N ILE A 283 11.68 7.35 10.60
CA ILE A 283 10.59 8.29 10.37
C ILE A 283 10.77 9.57 11.18
N LEU A 284 10.53 10.68 10.51
CA LEU A 284 10.50 12.03 11.06
C LEU A 284 9.26 12.75 10.54
N VAL A 285 8.50 13.40 11.43
CA VAL A 285 7.37 14.26 11.04
C VAL A 285 7.76 15.72 11.29
N GLY A 286 7.96 16.47 10.21
CA GLY A 286 8.42 17.86 10.26
C GLY A 286 7.30 18.89 10.18
N ASN A 287 6.19 18.58 9.51
CA ASN A 287 5.03 19.47 9.39
C ASN A 287 3.87 19.01 10.29
N ARG A 288 3.56 19.82 11.30
CA ARG A 288 2.52 19.49 12.29
C ARG A 288 1.08 19.66 11.77
N ARG A 289 0.86 20.31 10.62
CA ARG A 289 -0.48 20.49 10.01
C ARG A 289 -1.15 19.17 9.63
N HIS A 290 -0.36 18.11 9.44
CA HIS A 290 -0.84 16.78 9.09
C HIS A 290 -0.86 15.81 10.28
N GLN A 291 -0.78 16.34 11.52
CA GLN A 291 -0.98 15.54 12.73
C GLN A 291 -2.45 15.13 12.88
N GLY A 292 -2.68 13.91 13.35
CA GLY A 292 -4.00 13.37 13.66
C GLY A 292 -4.03 11.85 13.55
N PRO A 293 -4.78 11.12 14.40
CA PRO A 293 -4.79 9.66 14.38
C PRO A 293 -5.16 9.06 13.01
N ALA A 294 -6.18 9.61 12.34
CA ALA A 294 -6.62 9.10 11.03
C ALA A 294 -5.57 9.31 9.93
N LYS A 295 -4.93 10.50 9.88
CA LYS A 295 -3.82 10.76 8.95
C LYS A 295 -2.62 9.87 9.26
N LEU A 296 -2.30 9.70 10.55
CA LEU A 296 -1.20 8.87 11.02
C LEU A 296 -1.36 7.41 10.58
N GLU A 297 -2.54 6.82 10.80
CA GLU A 297 -2.85 5.46 10.34
C GLU A 297 -2.74 5.38 8.82
N ALA A 298 -3.33 6.33 8.11
CA ALA A 298 -3.36 6.35 6.66
C ALA A 298 -1.95 6.40 6.04
N TRP A 299 -1.11 7.34 6.44
CA TRP A 299 0.23 7.49 5.85
C TRP A 299 1.19 6.39 6.30
N LEU A 300 1.09 5.91 7.56
CA LEU A 300 1.99 4.86 8.04
C LEU A 300 1.70 3.54 7.32
N ARG A 301 0.41 3.19 7.17
CA ARG A 301 0.03 2.03 6.35
C ARG A 301 0.40 2.23 4.89
N SER A 302 0.32 3.44 4.33
CA SER A 302 0.83 3.70 2.97
C SER A 302 2.33 3.49 2.84
N LEU A 303 3.12 3.91 3.83
CA LEU A 303 4.56 3.68 3.84
C LEU A 303 4.87 2.18 3.84
N PHE A 304 4.25 1.40 4.73
CA PHE A 304 4.42 -0.06 4.75
C PHE A 304 3.98 -0.69 3.43
N HIS A 305 2.86 -0.22 2.86
CA HIS A 305 2.36 -0.67 1.58
C HIS A 305 3.43 -0.50 0.49
N TYR A 306 3.99 0.70 0.37
CA TYR A 306 5.06 0.98 -0.60
C TYR A 306 6.25 0.05 -0.40
N VAL A 307 6.74 -0.10 0.83
CA VAL A 307 7.92 -0.94 1.14
C VAL A 307 7.70 -2.39 0.71
N PHE A 308 6.51 -2.94 0.95
CA PHE A 308 6.16 -4.30 0.54
C PHE A 308 5.88 -4.46 -0.96
N LEU A 309 5.45 -3.40 -1.65
CA LEU A 309 5.15 -3.45 -3.08
C LEU A 309 6.38 -3.22 -3.97
N ASP A 310 7.28 -2.32 -3.54
CA ASP A 310 8.51 -2.02 -4.27
C ASP A 310 9.36 -3.28 -4.41
N GLU A 311 9.58 -3.99 -3.30
CA GLU A 311 10.24 -5.29 -3.27
C GLU A 311 9.31 -6.37 -2.66
N PRO A 312 8.58 -7.14 -3.48
CA PRO A 312 7.65 -8.15 -2.99
C PRO A 312 8.31 -9.33 -2.27
N ARG A 313 9.64 -9.50 -2.38
CA ARG A 313 10.39 -10.49 -1.58
C ARG A 313 10.61 -10.05 -0.13
N THR A 314 10.39 -8.78 0.20
CA THR A 314 10.41 -8.26 1.59
C THR A 314 9.36 -9.00 2.43
N GLN A 315 9.80 -9.73 3.46
CA GLN A 315 8.91 -10.46 4.36
C GLN A 315 8.68 -9.71 5.68
N THR A 316 9.64 -8.88 6.08
CA THR A 316 9.59 -8.14 7.33
C THR A 316 10.05 -6.70 7.15
N ILE A 317 9.30 -5.77 7.75
CA ILE A 317 9.74 -4.40 7.98
C ILE A 317 10.22 -4.28 9.42
N TYR A 318 11.43 -3.78 9.63
CA TYR A 318 12.02 -3.56 10.94
C TYR A 318 12.07 -2.08 11.33
N GLY A 319 12.09 -1.84 12.64
CA GLY A 319 12.41 -0.55 13.22
C GLY A 319 13.05 -0.69 14.60
N GLU A 320 13.83 0.31 14.97
CA GLU A 320 14.62 0.33 16.20
C GLU A 320 14.38 1.60 17.05
N PRO A 321 13.13 1.97 17.37
CA PRO A 321 12.87 3.16 18.18
C PRO A 321 13.59 3.10 19.53
N ARG A 322 13.91 4.27 20.10
CA ARG A 322 14.37 4.36 21.49
C ARG A 322 13.30 3.75 22.40
N ILE A 323 13.74 3.02 23.43
CA ILE A 323 12.82 2.33 24.35
C ILE A 323 11.90 3.29 25.12
N ASP A 324 12.36 4.53 25.33
CA ASP A 324 11.62 5.61 25.99
C ASP A 324 10.54 6.25 25.09
N ASN A 325 10.49 5.90 23.80
CA ASN A 325 9.42 6.28 22.90
C ASN A 325 8.26 5.27 22.94
N ALA A 326 7.76 4.99 24.15
CA ALA A 326 6.73 3.99 24.41
C ALA A 326 5.48 4.19 23.55
N ARG A 327 5.02 5.45 23.40
CA ARG A 327 3.86 5.79 22.57
C ARG A 327 4.04 5.38 21.11
N TRP A 328 5.24 5.52 20.55
CA TRP A 328 5.49 5.08 19.17
C TRP A 328 5.54 3.56 19.06
N ILE A 329 6.11 2.88 20.07
CA ILE A 329 6.14 1.42 20.12
C ILE A 329 4.71 0.87 20.20
N ASP A 330 3.88 1.38 21.12
CA ASP A 330 2.48 1.01 21.25
C ASP A 330 1.73 1.24 19.94
N TYR A 331 1.97 2.39 19.28
CA TYR A 331 1.35 2.70 18.00
C TYR A 331 1.77 1.72 16.89
N MET A 332 3.06 1.35 16.81
CA MET A 332 3.51 0.32 15.87
C MET A 332 2.82 -1.03 16.15
N GLN A 333 2.59 -1.38 17.41
CA GLN A 333 1.88 -2.61 17.78
C GLN A 333 0.40 -2.58 17.42
N GLU A 334 -0.27 -1.43 17.57
CA GLU A 334 -1.63 -1.19 17.09
C GLU A 334 -1.76 -1.33 15.56
N GLN A 335 -0.66 -1.21 14.83
CA GLN A 335 -0.58 -1.43 13.38
C GLN A 335 -0.03 -2.82 12.99
N GLY A 336 -0.03 -3.78 13.91
CA GLY A 336 0.39 -5.16 13.66
C GLY A 336 1.88 -5.43 13.88
N GLY A 337 2.63 -4.43 14.34
CA GLY A 337 4.03 -4.58 14.72
C GLY A 337 4.19 -5.43 16.00
N VAL A 338 5.34 -6.07 16.13
CA VAL A 338 5.71 -6.87 17.30
C VAL A 338 7.01 -6.34 17.86
N LYS A 339 7.02 -5.93 19.13
CA LYS A 339 8.26 -5.68 19.88
C LYS A 339 8.93 -7.02 20.19
N GLN A 340 10.02 -7.33 19.50
CA GLN A 340 10.71 -8.61 19.60
C GLN A 340 11.62 -8.69 20.84
N LYS A 341 12.44 -7.66 21.05
CA LYS A 341 13.41 -7.58 22.15
C LYS A 341 13.94 -6.16 22.33
N GLU A 342 14.75 -5.97 23.37
CA GLU A 342 15.51 -4.75 23.61
C GLU A 342 17.00 -5.02 23.45
N PHE A 343 17.75 -4.00 23.04
CA PHE A 343 19.20 -4.07 22.89
C PHE A 343 19.81 -2.67 22.96
N ASP A 344 21.12 -2.60 23.12
CA ASP A 344 21.85 -1.35 23.26
C ASP A 344 22.66 -1.06 21.99
N PHE A 345 22.42 0.10 21.37
CA PHE A 345 23.36 0.76 20.49
C PHE A 345 24.26 1.71 21.30
N PRO A 346 25.44 2.10 20.81
CA PRO A 346 26.32 3.05 21.51
C PRO A 346 25.64 4.36 21.95
N HIS A 347 24.63 4.82 21.21
CA HIS A 347 23.95 6.10 21.43
C HIS A 347 22.49 5.97 21.95
N LYS A 348 21.94 4.75 22.06
CA LYS A 348 20.57 4.52 22.54
C LYS A 348 20.31 3.09 23.00
N ARG A 349 19.41 2.94 23.98
CA ARG A 349 18.70 1.68 24.23
C ARG A 349 17.49 1.60 23.30
N ALA A 350 17.45 0.57 22.46
CA ALA A 350 16.46 0.40 21.40
C ALA A 350 15.50 -0.76 21.68
N ALA A 351 14.28 -0.65 21.17
CA ALA A 351 13.34 -1.75 21.04
C ALA A 351 13.34 -2.23 19.58
N LEU A 352 13.64 -3.50 19.33
CA LEU A 352 13.48 -4.09 18.00
C LEU A 352 11.98 -4.33 17.76
N VAL A 353 11.41 -3.66 16.77
CA VAL A 353 10.04 -3.84 16.32
C VAL A 353 10.04 -4.42 14.91
N SER A 354 9.17 -5.39 14.64
CA SER A 354 9.01 -6.01 13.33
C SER A 354 7.55 -6.03 12.89
N LEU A 355 7.28 -5.80 11.61
CA LEU A 355 5.98 -6.01 10.98
C LEU A 355 6.12 -7.05 9.88
N ALA A 356 5.42 -8.19 10.03
CA ALA A 356 5.41 -9.26 9.03
C ALA A 356 4.48 -8.91 7.87
N ARG A 357 4.89 -9.27 6.65
CA ARG A 357 4.13 -9.08 5.41
C ARG A 357 2.73 -9.67 5.50
N GLU A 358 2.64 -10.92 5.94
CA GLU A 358 1.38 -11.66 6.07
C GLU A 358 0.42 -10.94 7.02
N THR A 359 0.86 -10.65 8.26
CA THR A 359 0.07 -9.90 9.24
C THR A 359 -0.40 -8.55 8.70
N TYR A 360 0.47 -7.84 7.98
CA TYR A 360 0.12 -6.58 7.36
C TYR A 360 -1.02 -6.73 6.34
N PHE A 361 -0.87 -7.57 5.32
CA PHE A 361 -1.90 -7.66 4.26
C PHE A 361 -3.20 -8.30 4.72
N GLU A 362 -3.15 -9.24 5.67
CA GLU A 362 -4.35 -9.91 6.19
C GLU A 362 -5.17 -9.03 7.15
N HIS A 363 -4.53 -8.14 7.92
CA HIS A 363 -5.19 -7.47 9.05
C HIS A 363 -4.99 -5.96 9.14
N PHE A 364 -3.87 -5.43 8.65
CA PHE A 364 -3.45 -4.03 8.87
C PHE A 364 -3.17 -3.26 7.57
N GLY A 365 -3.56 -3.82 6.43
CA GLY A 365 -3.35 -3.22 5.12
C GLY A 365 -4.10 -1.89 4.96
N PRO A 366 -3.92 -1.24 3.80
CA PRO A 366 -4.69 -0.04 3.45
C PRO A 366 -6.19 -0.24 3.64
N ARG A 367 -6.89 0.84 4.01
CA ARG A 367 -8.35 0.89 4.14
C ARG A 367 -8.97 1.76 3.08
#